data_AF-A0A2D8S0E9-F1
#
_entry.id   AF-A0A2D8S0E9-F1
#
_cell.length_a   1.000
_cell.length_b   1.000
_cell.length_c   1.000
_cell.angle_alpha   90.00
_cell.angle_beta   90.00
_cell.angle_gamma   90.00
#
_symmetry.space_group_name_H-M   'P 1'
#
loop_
_entity.id
_entity.type
_entity.pdbx_description
1 polymer ?
#
loop_
_entity_poly.entity_id
_entity_poly.type
_entity_poly.pdbx_seq_one_letter_code
_entity_poly.pdbx_strand_id
1 'polypeptide(L)'
;MQATTPRPAVPEIVMPVSLPALTGNPKADAAALCDSLMLRRLRWRLGACGPDAFDCWSSMVLLQKHLFGRDVAMVRIAEGVPRAALAEAFATFEPAILQWRSRERGEEPRHGDGVLMSHKDAPHHCGVWLDLDRGVVAHMAEHGGFSVDDRQALRLTGYTHLRFFEWRAVADV
;
A
#
# COMPACT_ATOMS: atom_id res chain seq x y z
N MET A 1 -29.55 22.27 8.55
CA MET A 1 -28.11 22.52 8.43
C MET A 1 -27.39 21.29 8.96
N GLN A 2 -26.88 20.41 8.10
CA GLN A 2 -26.05 19.30 8.55
C GLN A 2 -24.65 19.86 8.84
N ALA A 3 -24.20 19.69 10.07
CA ALA A 3 -22.84 20.05 10.46
C ALA A 3 -21.87 19.11 9.74
N THR A 4 -21.09 19.65 8.81
CA THR A 4 -19.92 18.97 8.26
C THR A 4 -18.91 18.80 9.39
N THR A 5 -18.88 17.61 9.98
CA THR A 5 -17.77 17.21 10.86
C THR A 5 -16.46 17.39 10.10
N PRO A 6 -15.48 18.14 10.63
CA PRO A 6 -14.19 18.28 9.97
C PRO A 6 -13.58 16.89 9.83
N ARG A 7 -13.16 16.57 8.59
CA ARG A 7 -12.41 15.35 8.30
C ARG A 7 -11.21 15.31 9.27
N PRO A 8 -11.02 14.23 10.04
CA PRO A 8 -9.89 14.15 10.97
C PRO A 8 -8.60 14.46 10.21
N ALA A 9 -7.75 15.31 10.78
CA ALA A 9 -6.46 15.62 10.20
C ALA A 9 -5.73 14.31 9.91
N VAL A 10 -5.48 14.05 8.62
CA VAL A 10 -4.75 12.86 8.19
C VAL A 10 -3.35 12.98 8.79
N PRO A 11 -2.90 12.04 9.64
CA PRO A 11 -1.55 12.11 10.19
C PRO A 11 -0.56 12.11 9.05
N GLU A 12 0.33 13.11 9.05
CA GLU A 12 1.33 13.29 8.01
C GLU A 12 2.32 12.13 8.07
N ILE A 13 2.60 11.51 6.91
CA ILE A 13 3.72 10.58 6.82
C ILE A 13 4.98 11.38 7.09
N VAL A 14 5.75 10.97 8.09
CA VAL A 14 7.08 11.55 8.32
C VAL A 14 8.00 10.91 7.30
N MET A 15 8.03 11.54 6.12
CA MET A 15 8.74 11.02 4.96
C MET A 15 10.22 10.82 5.28
N PRO A 16 10.86 9.78 4.73
CA PRO A 16 12.31 9.70 4.75
C PRO A 16 12.89 10.93 4.04
N VAL A 17 14.04 11.38 4.52
CA VAL A 17 14.88 12.38 3.85
C VAL A 17 15.13 11.96 2.39
N SER A 18 14.80 12.82 1.43
CA SER A 18 15.03 12.75 -0.03
C SER A 18 14.60 11.46 -0.75
N LEU A 19 13.36 11.40 -1.22
CA LEU A 19 12.92 10.45 -2.24
C LEU A 19 13.45 10.86 -3.63
N PRO A 20 13.66 9.92 -4.57
CA PRO A 20 14.11 10.26 -5.92
C PRO A 20 13.08 11.16 -6.61
N ALA A 21 13.56 12.16 -7.33
CA ALA A 21 12.70 13.01 -8.17
C ALA A 21 12.09 12.16 -9.30
N LEU A 22 10.81 12.42 -9.59
CA LEU A 22 10.14 11.76 -10.71
C LEU A 22 10.65 12.35 -12.03
N THR A 23 10.93 11.46 -12.97
CA THR A 23 11.38 11.80 -14.33
C THR A 23 10.20 11.91 -15.30
N GLY A 24 9.01 11.44 -14.89
CA GLY A 24 7.83 11.33 -15.74
C GLY A 24 7.75 10.01 -16.52
N ASN A 25 8.72 9.10 -16.33
CA ASN A 25 8.65 7.73 -16.80
C ASN A 25 8.18 6.82 -15.64
N PRO A 26 6.92 6.37 -15.62
CA PRO A 26 6.35 5.67 -14.46
C PRO A 26 7.14 4.43 -14.04
N LYS A 27 7.66 3.65 -15.00
CA LYS A 27 8.41 2.43 -14.70
C LYS A 27 9.80 2.74 -14.15
N ALA A 28 10.50 3.71 -14.75
CA ALA A 28 11.82 4.13 -14.26
C ALA A 28 11.72 4.75 -12.87
N ASP A 29 10.68 5.57 -12.64
CA ASP A 29 10.44 6.23 -11.36
C ASP A 29 10.10 5.22 -10.25
N ALA A 30 9.27 4.21 -10.58
CA ALA A 30 8.95 3.12 -9.67
C ALA A 30 10.19 2.27 -9.32
N ALA A 31 11.01 1.91 -10.31
CA ALA A 31 12.25 1.16 -10.08
C ALA A 31 13.23 1.95 -9.18
N ALA A 32 13.46 3.24 -9.48
CA ALA A 32 14.34 4.08 -8.69
C ALA A 32 13.86 4.27 -7.24
N LEU A 33 12.54 4.39 -7.04
CA LEU A 33 11.98 4.47 -5.70
C LEU A 33 12.16 3.15 -4.94
N CYS A 34 11.87 2.01 -5.57
CA CYS A 34 12.08 0.70 -4.98
C CYS A 34 13.53 0.49 -4.53
N ASP A 35 14.51 0.79 -5.40
CA ASP A 35 15.93 0.67 -5.07
C ASP A 35 16.31 1.57 -3.88
N SER A 36 15.84 2.83 -3.88
CA SER A 36 16.09 3.77 -2.79
C SER A 36 15.51 3.28 -1.45
N LEU A 37 14.30 2.71 -1.45
CA LEU A 37 13.66 2.21 -0.24
C LEU A 37 14.30 0.91 0.27
N MET A 38 14.71 0.00 -0.62
CA MET A 38 15.44 -1.23 -0.24
C MET A 38 16.80 -0.92 0.39
N LEU A 39 17.55 0.06 -0.16
CA LEU A 39 18.86 0.45 0.37
C LEU A 39 18.81 1.04 1.79
N ARG A 40 17.66 1.62 2.19
CA ARG A 40 17.47 2.24 3.51
C ARG A 40 17.32 1.24 4.65
N ARG A 41 17.12 -0.05 4.36
CA ARG A 41 16.90 -1.10 5.38
C ARG A 41 15.80 -0.72 6.39
N LEU A 42 14.70 -0.18 5.86
CA LEU A 42 13.54 0.23 6.66
C LEU A 42 13.00 -0.94 7.47
N ARG A 43 12.66 -0.70 8.74
CA ARG A 43 12.10 -1.73 9.61
C ARG A 43 10.59 -1.85 9.40
N TRP A 44 10.09 -3.07 9.44
CA TRP A 44 8.66 -3.27 9.63
C TRP A 44 8.29 -3.04 11.10
N ARG A 45 7.25 -2.25 11.35
CA ARG A 45 6.59 -2.13 12.66
C ARG A 45 5.13 -1.73 12.47
N LEU A 46 4.20 -2.53 12.98
CA LEU A 46 2.76 -2.26 12.88
C LEU A 46 2.42 -0.87 13.46
N GLY A 47 1.70 -0.04 12.71
CA GLY A 47 1.31 1.31 13.10
C GLY A 47 2.39 2.38 12.94
N ALA A 48 3.59 2.01 12.46
CA ALA A 48 4.64 2.97 12.15
C ALA A 48 4.38 3.67 10.81
N CYS A 49 4.74 4.94 10.69
CA CYS A 49 4.54 5.77 9.49
C CYS A 49 5.76 6.65 9.18
N GLY A 50 6.96 6.08 9.37
CA GLY A 50 8.25 6.70 9.09
C GLY A 50 8.97 7.30 10.31
N PRO A 51 10.20 7.83 10.11
CA PRO A 51 10.98 7.72 8.87
C PRO A 51 11.77 6.39 8.77
N ASP A 52 12.06 5.73 9.89
CA ASP A 52 12.91 4.52 9.93
C ASP A 52 12.13 3.21 9.96
N ALA A 53 10.80 3.30 10.15
CA ALA A 53 9.93 2.15 10.19
C ALA A 53 8.55 2.46 9.61
N PHE A 54 7.99 1.50 8.90
CA PHE A 54 6.65 1.58 8.33
C PHE A 54 5.90 0.27 8.58
N ASP A 55 4.59 0.32 8.45
CA ASP A 55 3.76 -0.85 8.24
C ASP A 55 3.34 -0.97 6.76
N CYS A 56 2.55 -2.00 6.46
CA CYS A 56 2.06 -2.25 5.10
C CYS A 56 1.16 -1.12 4.57
N TRP A 57 0.33 -0.51 5.42
CA TRP A 57 -0.56 0.56 5.00
C TRP A 57 0.19 1.86 4.72
N SER A 58 1.01 2.31 5.67
CA SER A 58 1.78 3.54 5.53
C SER A 58 2.78 3.50 4.37
N SER A 59 3.40 2.33 4.12
CA SER A 59 4.25 2.14 2.92
C SER A 59 3.43 2.21 1.63
N MET A 60 2.23 1.62 1.58
CA MET A 60 1.32 1.75 0.44
C MET A 60 0.93 3.21 0.21
N VAL A 61 0.57 3.97 1.26
CA VAL A 61 0.24 5.40 1.12
C VAL A 61 1.44 6.19 0.59
N LEU A 62 2.66 5.93 1.08
CA LEU A 62 3.89 6.57 0.59
C LEU A 62 4.10 6.32 -0.90
N LEU A 63 4.00 5.05 -1.34
CA LEU A 63 4.15 4.67 -2.74
C LEU A 63 3.09 5.35 -3.62
N GLN A 64 1.82 5.34 -3.16
CA GLN A 64 0.70 5.93 -3.90
C GLN A 64 0.83 7.44 -4.04
N LYS A 65 1.28 8.12 -2.98
CA LYS A 65 1.51 9.56 -3.02
C LYS A 65 2.69 9.91 -3.92
N HIS A 66 3.83 9.24 -3.75
CA HIS A 66 5.06 9.60 -4.46
C HIS A 66 5.02 9.25 -5.95
N LEU A 67 4.59 8.05 -6.32
CA LEU A 67 4.61 7.61 -7.72
C LEU A 67 3.40 8.07 -8.54
N PHE A 68 2.26 8.25 -7.89
CA PHE A 68 0.98 8.45 -8.58
C PHE A 68 0.26 9.75 -8.20
N GLY A 69 0.78 10.51 -7.23
CA GLY A 69 0.14 11.74 -6.75
C GLY A 69 -1.20 11.51 -6.05
N ARG A 70 -1.50 10.28 -5.61
CA ARG A 70 -2.81 9.91 -5.05
C ARG A 70 -2.87 10.17 -3.55
N ASP A 71 -3.91 10.87 -3.11
CA ASP A 71 -4.15 11.16 -1.68
C ASP A 71 -4.93 10.04 -1.00
N VAL A 72 -4.25 8.92 -0.81
CA VAL A 72 -4.78 7.78 -0.04
C VAL A 72 -4.89 8.15 1.43
N ALA A 73 -6.05 7.88 2.04
CA ALA A 73 -6.28 8.17 3.44
C ALA A 73 -5.31 7.36 4.34
N MET A 74 -4.59 8.05 5.23
CA MET A 74 -3.80 7.37 6.26
C MET A 74 -4.74 6.85 7.36
N VAL A 75 -4.79 5.54 7.53
CA VAL A 75 -5.50 4.87 8.61
C VAL A 75 -4.44 4.31 9.55
N ARG A 76 -4.45 4.72 10.81
CA ARG A 76 -3.49 4.18 11.79
C ARG A 76 -3.96 2.82 12.25
N ILE A 77 -3.15 1.81 11.98
CA ILE A 77 -3.31 0.49 12.58
C ILE A 77 -2.65 0.54 13.97
N ALA A 78 -3.41 0.25 15.03
CA ALA A 78 -2.83 0.24 16.37
C ALA A 78 -1.81 -0.90 16.53
N GLU A 79 -0.75 -0.64 17.29
CA GLU A 79 0.24 -1.66 17.62
C GLU A 79 -0.40 -2.79 18.44
N GLY A 80 0.00 -4.04 18.21
CA GLY A 80 -0.52 -5.20 18.94
C GLY A 80 -1.94 -5.63 18.56
N VAL A 81 -2.56 -5.03 17.54
CA VAL A 81 -3.87 -5.48 17.04
C VAL A 81 -3.78 -6.94 16.59
N PRO A 82 -4.71 -7.81 17.06
CA PRO A 82 -4.75 -9.19 16.61
C PRO A 82 -4.94 -9.31 15.10
N ARG A 83 -4.30 -10.29 14.47
CA ARG A 83 -4.40 -10.51 13.02
C ARG A 83 -5.85 -10.65 12.52
N ALA A 84 -6.74 -11.20 13.34
CA ALA A 84 -8.17 -11.30 13.02
C ALA A 84 -8.85 -9.93 12.91
N ALA A 85 -8.58 -9.01 13.84
CA ALA A 85 -9.11 -7.65 13.82
C ALA A 85 -8.49 -6.82 12.68
N LEU A 86 -7.20 -7.04 12.38
CA LEU A 86 -6.58 -6.46 11.20
C LEU A 86 -7.27 -6.95 9.92
N ALA A 87 -7.59 -8.25 9.85
CA ALA A 87 -8.24 -8.81 8.69
C ALA A 87 -9.69 -8.37 8.52
N GLU A 88 -10.41 -8.20 9.63
CA GLU A 88 -11.71 -7.56 9.63
C GLU A 88 -11.62 -6.14 9.09
N ALA A 89 -10.67 -5.33 9.57
CA ALA A 89 -10.46 -3.97 9.07
C ALA A 89 -10.19 -3.94 7.56
N PHE A 90 -9.34 -4.83 7.03
CA PHE A 90 -9.09 -4.96 5.59
C PHE A 90 -10.28 -5.53 4.80
N ALA A 91 -11.15 -6.32 5.42
CA ALA A 91 -12.36 -6.84 4.79
C ALA A 91 -13.48 -5.79 4.75
N THR A 92 -13.59 -4.96 5.79
CA THR A 92 -14.57 -3.88 5.93
C THR A 92 -14.04 -2.56 5.38
N PHE A 93 -13.13 -2.60 4.41
CA PHE A 93 -12.59 -1.46 3.67
C PHE A 93 -13.67 -0.82 2.75
N GLU A 94 -14.89 -0.70 3.27
CA GLU A 94 -16.12 -0.36 2.56
C GLU A 94 -16.18 1.15 2.17
N PRO A 95 -16.91 1.48 1.10
CA PRO A 95 -16.55 2.42 0.03
C PRO A 95 -16.33 3.89 0.37
N ALA A 96 -16.81 4.38 1.51
CA ALA A 96 -16.83 5.82 1.82
C ALA A 96 -15.46 6.39 2.21
N ILE A 97 -14.51 5.55 2.60
CA ILE A 97 -13.18 5.98 3.07
C ILE A 97 -12.14 5.95 1.92
N LEU A 98 -12.42 5.26 0.81
CA LEU A 98 -11.32 4.58 0.14
C LEU A 98 -11.08 4.83 -1.33
N GLN A 99 -11.95 5.46 -2.13
CA GLN A 99 -11.54 5.79 -3.51
C GLN A 99 -10.92 4.57 -4.26
N TRP A 100 -11.30 3.33 -3.89
CA TRP A 100 -10.73 2.10 -4.43
C TRP A 100 -11.87 1.22 -4.94
N ARG A 101 -11.71 0.63 -6.13
CA ARG A 101 -12.66 -0.32 -6.71
C ARG A 101 -11.96 -1.65 -6.91
N SER A 102 -12.56 -2.74 -6.42
CA SER A 102 -12.08 -4.09 -6.72
C SER A 102 -11.99 -4.32 -8.21
N ARG A 103 -10.90 -4.92 -8.68
CA ARG A 103 -10.83 -5.44 -10.04
C ARG A 103 -11.69 -6.69 -10.16
N GLU A 104 -12.32 -6.83 -11.33
CA GLU A 104 -13.11 -8.02 -11.63
C GLU A 104 -12.21 -9.26 -11.76
N ARG A 105 -12.76 -10.43 -11.47
CA ARG A 105 -12.02 -11.69 -11.58
C ARG A 105 -11.56 -11.91 -13.02
N GLY A 106 -10.25 -12.01 -13.21
CA GLY A 106 -9.64 -12.22 -14.54
C GLY A 106 -9.12 -10.94 -15.20
N GLU A 107 -9.33 -9.76 -14.60
CA GLU A 107 -8.62 -8.55 -15.01
C GLU A 107 -7.16 -8.59 -14.51
N GLU A 108 -6.22 -8.31 -15.41
CA GLU A 108 -4.83 -8.10 -15.00
C GLU A 108 -4.67 -6.78 -14.24
N PRO A 109 -3.88 -6.75 -13.16
CA PRO A 109 -3.57 -5.52 -12.45
C PRO A 109 -2.74 -4.55 -13.30
N ARG A 110 -3.03 -3.27 -13.13
CA ARG A 110 -2.37 -2.13 -13.77
C ARG A 110 -1.35 -1.52 -12.82
N HIS A 111 -0.34 -0.89 -13.41
CA HIS A 111 0.68 -0.16 -12.69
C HIS A 111 0.04 0.84 -11.70
N GLY A 112 0.33 0.66 -10.41
CA GLY A 112 -0.18 1.47 -9.32
C GLY A 112 -1.44 0.94 -8.63
N ASP A 113 -1.96 -0.22 -8.97
CA ASP A 113 -3.07 -0.78 -8.21
C ASP A 113 -2.69 -1.14 -6.79
N GLY A 114 -3.64 -1.03 -5.87
CA GLY A 114 -3.53 -1.61 -4.54
C GLY A 114 -3.67 -3.14 -4.61
N VAL A 115 -2.97 -3.83 -3.74
CA VAL A 115 -3.06 -5.29 -3.59
C VAL A 115 -3.35 -5.62 -2.14
N LEU A 116 -4.39 -6.39 -1.88
CA LEU A 116 -4.56 -7.10 -0.60
C LEU A 116 -4.00 -8.51 -0.73
N MET A 117 -3.30 -8.95 0.31
CA MET A 117 -2.61 -10.23 0.35
C MET A 117 -2.98 -11.01 1.61
N SER A 118 -3.09 -12.33 1.45
CA SER A 118 -3.29 -13.24 2.57
C SER A 118 -2.70 -14.63 2.37
N HIS A 119 -2.33 -15.26 3.48
CA HIS A 119 -1.98 -16.67 3.56
C HIS A 119 -3.16 -17.64 3.41
N LYS A 120 -4.37 -17.17 3.73
CA LYS A 120 -5.63 -17.91 3.64
C LYS A 120 -6.73 -16.92 3.19
N ASP A 121 -7.95 -17.11 3.65
CA ASP A 121 -9.10 -16.34 3.14
C ASP A 121 -9.14 -14.88 3.64
N ALA A 122 -8.54 -14.61 4.81
CA ALA A 122 -8.63 -13.32 5.47
C ALA A 122 -7.42 -12.40 5.13
N PRO A 123 -7.63 -11.29 4.38
CA PRO A 123 -6.57 -10.32 4.02
C PRO A 123 -5.98 -9.72 5.29
N HIS A 124 -4.67 -9.52 5.37
CA HIS A 124 -4.06 -8.86 6.54
C HIS A 124 -2.82 -8.07 6.16
N HIS A 125 -2.53 -8.02 4.87
CA HIS A 125 -1.36 -7.37 4.32
C HIS A 125 -1.74 -6.66 3.03
N CYS A 126 -1.00 -5.62 2.69
CA CYS A 126 -1.23 -4.86 1.47
C CYS A 126 0.08 -4.36 0.84
N GLY A 127 -0.02 -3.95 -0.42
CA GLY A 127 1.07 -3.38 -1.18
C GLY A 127 0.58 -2.69 -2.45
N VAL A 128 1.51 -2.33 -3.32
CA VAL A 128 1.24 -1.71 -4.61
C VAL A 128 1.75 -2.61 -5.73
N TRP A 129 0.90 -2.89 -6.71
CA TRP A 129 1.28 -3.57 -7.93
C TRP A 129 2.06 -2.62 -8.84
N LEU A 130 3.25 -3.01 -9.24
CA LEU A 130 4.08 -2.26 -10.18
C LEU A 130 4.32 -3.13 -11.41
N ASP A 131 3.95 -2.62 -12.57
CA ASP A 131 4.30 -3.18 -13.88
C ASP A 131 5.80 -3.00 -14.22
N LEU A 132 6.66 -3.54 -13.36
CA LEU A 132 8.10 -3.72 -13.55
C LEU A 132 8.36 -5.17 -13.93
N ASP A 133 9.19 -5.40 -14.94
CA ASP A 133 9.44 -6.73 -15.52
C ASP A 133 8.15 -7.47 -15.92
N ARG A 134 7.74 -8.48 -15.15
CA ARG A 134 6.50 -9.27 -15.33
C ARG A 134 5.42 -8.95 -14.28
N GLY A 135 5.65 -7.89 -13.51
CA GLY A 135 4.79 -7.45 -12.43
C GLY A 135 5.28 -7.92 -11.07
N VAL A 136 5.38 -6.97 -10.16
CA VAL A 136 5.85 -7.15 -8.78
C VAL A 136 4.94 -6.41 -7.81
N VAL A 137 4.96 -6.83 -6.54
CA VAL A 137 4.31 -6.12 -5.44
C VAL A 137 5.38 -5.45 -4.59
N ALA A 138 5.35 -4.12 -4.56
CA ALA A 138 6.12 -3.34 -3.59
C ALA A 138 5.33 -3.24 -2.29
N HIS A 139 5.93 -3.67 -1.17
CA HIS A 139 5.26 -3.73 0.12
C HIS A 139 6.26 -3.71 1.28
N MET A 140 5.78 -3.39 2.49
CA MET A 140 6.56 -3.50 3.72
C MET A 140 6.31 -4.88 4.35
N ALA A 141 7.18 -5.86 4.07
CA ALA A 141 7.07 -7.24 4.54
C ALA A 141 7.24 -7.35 6.06
N GLU A 142 6.38 -8.15 6.70
CA GLU A 142 6.48 -8.44 8.14
C GLU A 142 7.87 -9.00 8.46
N HIS A 143 8.58 -8.37 9.41
CA HIS A 143 9.95 -8.71 9.83
C HIS A 143 11.06 -8.59 8.76
N GLY A 144 10.73 -8.42 7.47
CA GLY A 144 11.69 -8.30 6.36
C GLY A 144 12.03 -6.87 5.97
N GLY A 145 11.15 -5.91 6.24
CA GLY A 145 11.32 -4.53 5.79
C GLY A 145 10.70 -4.28 4.41
N PHE A 146 11.16 -3.24 3.69
CA PHE A 146 10.64 -2.96 2.35
C PHE A 146 11.10 -4.01 1.34
N SER A 147 10.15 -4.61 0.63
CA SER A 147 10.35 -5.71 -0.31
C SER A 147 9.66 -5.44 -1.64
N VAL A 148 10.21 -6.06 -2.69
CA VAL A 148 9.64 -6.07 -4.05
C VAL A 148 9.59 -7.52 -4.49
N ASP A 149 8.42 -8.14 -4.36
CA ASP A 149 8.24 -9.56 -4.58
C ASP A 149 7.37 -9.81 -5.82
N ASP A 150 7.81 -10.72 -6.69
CA ASP A 150 6.96 -11.26 -7.75
C ASP A 150 5.92 -12.25 -7.19
N ARG A 151 4.98 -12.69 -8.04
CA ARG A 151 3.92 -13.63 -7.62
C ARG A 151 4.48 -14.97 -7.12
N GLN A 152 5.64 -15.41 -7.59
CA GLN A 152 6.26 -16.66 -7.15
C GLN A 152 6.88 -16.49 -5.76
N ALA A 153 7.63 -15.41 -5.53
CA ALA A 153 8.20 -15.05 -4.23
C ALA A 153 7.10 -14.88 -3.16
N LEU A 154 6.02 -14.16 -3.49
CA LEU A 154 4.84 -14.03 -2.62
C LEU A 154 4.23 -15.40 -2.27
N ARG A 155 4.10 -16.29 -3.26
CA ARG A 155 3.60 -17.64 -3.01
C ARG A 155 4.51 -18.45 -2.08
N LEU A 156 5.83 -18.31 -2.21
CA LEU A 156 6.82 -19.01 -1.36
C LEU A 156 6.80 -18.50 0.09
N THR A 157 6.47 -17.22 0.31
CA THR A 157 6.25 -16.65 1.65
C THR A 157 4.82 -16.86 2.15
N GLY A 158 4.02 -17.60 1.39
CA GLY A 158 2.67 -18.01 1.74
C GLY A 158 1.58 -17.04 1.34
N TYR A 159 1.84 -15.88 0.74
CA TYR A 159 0.80 -14.98 0.23
C TYR A 159 0.19 -15.53 -1.07
N THR A 160 -0.70 -16.51 -0.94
CA THR A 160 -1.31 -17.24 -2.07
C THR A 160 -2.58 -16.61 -2.60
N HIS A 161 -3.21 -15.71 -1.85
CA HIS A 161 -4.43 -15.01 -2.25
C HIS A 161 -4.17 -13.53 -2.43
N LEU A 162 -4.22 -13.06 -3.68
CA LEU A 162 -4.06 -11.67 -4.06
C LEU A 162 -5.38 -11.12 -4.57
N ARG A 163 -5.80 -9.95 -4.09
CA ARG A 163 -6.94 -9.19 -4.61
C ARG A 163 -6.49 -7.79 -4.99
N PHE A 164 -6.83 -7.36 -6.20
CA PHE A 164 -6.36 -6.10 -6.77
C PHE A 164 -7.46 -5.04 -6.75
N PHE A 165 -7.06 -3.79 -6.53
CA PHE A 165 -7.95 -2.65 -6.40
C PHE A 165 -7.42 -1.46 -7.19
N GLU A 166 -8.29 -0.85 -7.97
CA GLU A 166 -8.02 0.34 -8.76
C GLU A 166 -8.38 1.61 -7.99
N TRP A 167 -7.49 2.60 -7.99
CA TRP A 167 -7.79 3.92 -7.43
C TRP A 167 -8.77 4.67 -8.32
N ARG A 168 -9.78 5.27 -7.71
CA ARG A 168 -10.79 6.15 -8.28
C ARG A 168 -10.77 7.44 -7.47
N ALA A 169 -10.22 8.49 -8.06
CA ALA A 169 -10.38 9.82 -7.50
C ALA A 169 -11.86 10.08 -7.19
N VAL A 170 -12.15 10.75 -6.08
CA VAL A 170 -13.49 11.29 -5.86
C VAL A 170 -13.76 12.21 -7.05
N ALA A 171 -14.80 11.93 -7.83
CA ALA A 171 -15.28 12.91 -8.79
C ALA A 171 -15.71 14.13 -7.97
N ASP A 172 -15.18 15.31 -8.26
CA ASP A 172 -15.66 16.55 -7.66
C ASP A 172 -17.19 16.59 -7.86
N VAL A 173 -17.95 16.42 -6.77
CA VAL A 173 -19.41 16.51 -6.76
C VAL A 173 -19.80 17.95 -6.46
#